data_AF-C0VMR9-F1
#
_entry.id   AF-C0VMR9-F1
#
_cell.length_a   1.000
_cell.length_b   1.000
_cell.length_c   1.000
_cell.angle_alpha   90.00
_cell.angle_beta   90.00
_cell.angle_gamma   90.00
#
_symmetry.space_group_name_H-M   'P 1'
#
loop_
_entity.id
_entity.type
_entity.pdbx_description
1 polymer ?
#
loop_
_entity_poly.entity_id
_entity_poly.type
_entity_poly.pdbx_seq_one_letter_code
_entity_poly.pdbx_strand_id
1 'polypeptide(L)'
;MIPPRKNAKPWKDTKISSLERNELLRTVKRLGRRLWKKWSGYHRRSLVETKMHCIKLLGDKLMARSFPSQVNEIHARVAVLNR
;
A
#
# COMPACT_ATOMS: atom_id res chain seq x y z
N MET A 1 7.86 -2.82 2.38
CA MET A 1 8.74 -1.80 1.76
C MET A 1 7.90 -0.69 1.15
N ILE A 2 7.99 0.54 1.66
CA ILE A 2 7.26 1.70 1.12
C ILE A 2 8.16 2.41 0.11
N PRO A 3 7.71 2.70 -1.12
CA PRO A 3 8.50 3.44 -2.08
C PRO A 3 8.87 4.80 -1.54
N PRO A 4 10.11 5.24 -1.72
CA PRO A 4 10.50 6.60 -1.42
C PRO A 4 9.69 7.59 -2.27
N ARG A 5 9.47 8.78 -1.70
CA ARG A 5 8.84 9.91 -2.38
C ARG A 5 9.72 10.38 -3.54
N LYS A 6 9.13 11.01 -4.55
CA LYS A 6 9.82 11.51 -5.76
C LYS A 6 11.04 12.38 -5.40
N ASN A 7 10.92 13.20 -4.36
CA ASN A 7 11.95 14.14 -3.93
C ASN A 7 12.73 13.64 -2.70
N ALA A 8 12.70 12.33 -2.42
CA ALA A 8 13.40 11.77 -1.27
C ALA A 8 14.92 11.87 -1.48
N LYS A 9 15.62 12.39 -0.46
CA LYS A 9 17.07 12.52 -0.43
C LYS A 9 17.69 11.40 0.41
N PRO A 10 18.92 10.97 0.09
CA PRO A 10 19.66 10.05 0.95
C PRO A 10 19.84 10.63 2.35
N TRP A 11 19.74 9.78 3.36
CA TRP A 11 20.11 10.17 4.73
C TRP A 11 21.62 10.01 4.93
N LYS A 12 22.20 10.82 5.81
CA LYS A 12 23.66 10.86 6.05
C LYS A 12 24.13 9.90 7.15
N ASP A 13 23.21 9.29 7.88
CA ASP A 13 23.53 8.41 9.00
C ASP A 13 23.87 6.98 8.55
N THR A 14 24.71 6.31 9.34
CA THR A 14 25.25 4.97 9.02
C THR A 14 24.39 3.84 9.59
N LYS A 15 23.16 4.12 10.04
CA LYS A 15 22.26 3.06 10.53
C LYS A 15 21.94 2.10 9.39
N ILE A 16 21.82 0.82 9.72
CA ILE A 16 21.52 -0.24 8.74
C ILE A 16 20.25 0.09 7.95
N SER A 17 19.19 0.52 8.62
CA SER A 17 17.93 0.92 7.97
C SER A 17 18.07 2.12 7.02
N SER A 18 18.98 3.05 7.32
CA SER A 18 19.29 4.21 6.48
C SER A 18 20.08 3.82 5.24
N LEU A 19 21.03 2.88 5.39
CA LEU A 19 21.77 2.30 4.26
C LEU A 19 20.84 1.56 3.31
N GLU A 20 19.96 0.67 3.82
CA GLU A 20 18.99 -0.07 3.00
C GLU A 20 18.04 0.88 2.26
N ARG A 21 17.55 1.92 2.94
CA ARG A 21 16.72 2.96 2.33
C ARG A 21 17.46 3.73 1.23
N ASN A 22 18.73 4.06 1.46
CA ASN A 22 19.56 4.78 0.49
C ASN A 22 19.86 3.92 -0.74
N GLU A 23 20.10 2.62 -0.59
CA GLU A 23 20.26 1.67 -1.69
C GLU A 23 18.97 1.54 -2.52
N LEU A 24 17.83 1.51 -1.85
CA LEU A 24 16.54 1.53 -2.50
C LEU A 24 16.33 2.84 -3.29
N LEU A 25 16.68 3.99 -2.72
CA LEU A 25 16.66 5.30 -3.42
C LEU A 25 17.53 5.29 -4.67
N ARG A 26 18.76 4.76 -4.58
CA ARG A 26 19.69 4.62 -5.72
C ARG A 26 19.09 3.72 -6.79
N THR A 27 18.52 2.59 -6.40
CA THR A 27 17.87 1.63 -7.30
C THR A 27 16.68 2.27 -8.04
N VAL A 28 15.82 3.00 -7.33
CA VAL A 28 14.68 3.71 -7.92
C VAL A 28 15.14 4.81 -8.88
N LYS A 29 16.21 5.55 -8.56
CA LYS A 29 16.79 6.58 -9.42
C LYS A 29 17.39 5.98 -10.70
N ARG A 30 18.04 4.81 -10.60
CA ARG A 30 18.65 4.11 -11.74
C ARG A 30 17.63 3.44 -12.66
N LEU A 31 16.70 2.68 -12.09
CA LEU A 31 15.74 1.86 -12.86
C LEU A 31 14.45 2.60 -13.23
N GLY A 32 14.18 3.71 -12.56
CA GLY A 32 12.91 4.41 -12.66
C GLY A 32 11.82 3.78 -11.76
N ARG A 33 10.94 4.64 -11.24
CA ARG A 33 9.92 4.25 -10.25
C ARG A 33 8.92 3.22 -10.78
N ARG A 34 8.55 3.29 -12.07
CA ARG A 34 7.58 2.38 -12.69
C ARG A 34 8.13 0.95 -12.72
N LEU A 35 9.37 0.78 -13.17
CA LEU A 35 10.01 -0.52 -13.27
C LEU A 35 10.23 -1.13 -11.89
N TRP A 36 10.76 -0.34 -10.96
CA TRP A 36 10.94 -0.76 -9.57
C TRP A 36 9.63 -1.21 -8.91
N LYS A 37 8.51 -0.51 -9.12
CA LYS A 37 7.20 -0.90 -8.56
C LYS A 37 6.71 -2.25 -9.09
N LYS A 38 7.03 -2.59 -10.34
CA LYS A 38 6.68 -3.88 -10.95
C LYS A 38 7.56 -4.99 -10.37
N TRP A 39 8.87 -4.79 -10.34
CA TRP A 39 9.84 -5.77 -9.84
C TRP A 39 9.72 -6.06 -8.34
N SER A 40 9.47 -5.03 -7.53
CA SER A 40 9.29 -5.18 -6.07
C SER A 40 7.94 -5.76 -5.64
N GLY A 41 7.03 -6.02 -6.59
CA GLY A 41 5.64 -6.41 -6.28
C GLY A 41 4.80 -5.29 -5.63
N TYR A 42 5.35 -4.10 -5.43
CA TYR A 42 4.65 -2.98 -4.79
C TYR A 42 3.42 -2.52 -5.58
N HIS A 43 3.41 -2.71 -6.90
CA HIS A 43 2.22 -2.39 -7.71
C HIS A 43 0.96 -3.13 -7.22
N ARG A 44 1.06 -4.44 -6.94
CA ARG A 44 -0.05 -5.24 -6.42
C ARG A 44 -0.51 -4.74 -5.05
N ARG A 45 0.43 -4.41 -4.16
CA ARG A 45 0.11 -3.83 -2.85
C ARG A 45 -0.62 -2.49 -2.97
N SER A 46 -0.17 -1.62 -3.87
CA SER A 46 -0.82 -0.33 -4.13
C SER A 46 -2.27 -0.48 -4.63
N LEU A 47 -2.55 -1.51 -5.44
CA LEU A 47 -3.92 -1.82 -5.88
C LEU A 47 -4.79 -2.29 -4.73
N VAL A 48 -4.26 -3.16 -3.86
CA VAL A 48 -4.98 -3.62 -2.66
C VAL A 48 -5.26 -2.44 -1.71
N GLU A 49 -4.27 -1.59 -1.43
CA GLU A 49 -4.45 -0.39 -0.61
C GLU A 49 -5.55 0.52 -1.18
N THR A 50 -5.61 0.65 -2.51
CA THR A 50 -6.68 1.42 -3.19
C THR A 50 -8.05 0.75 -3.03
N LYS A 51 -8.17 -0.57 -3.22
CA LYS A 51 -9.44 -1.29 -2.97
C LYS A 51 -9.87 -1.19 -1.50
N MET A 52 -8.94 -1.28 -0.55
CA MET A 52 -9.25 -1.11 0.87
C MET A 52 -9.74 0.32 1.18
N HIS A 53 -9.19 1.34 0.52
CA HIS A 53 -9.72 2.70 0.61
C HIS A 53 -11.18 2.77 0.12
N CYS A 54 -11.51 2.15 -1.01
CA CYS A 54 -12.90 2.07 -1.49
C CYS A 54 -13.84 1.37 -0.49
N ILE A 55 -13.39 0.29 0.16
CA ILE A 55 -14.17 -0.38 1.23
C ILE A 55 -14.47 0.57 2.39
N LYS A 56 -13.51 1.43 2.77
CA LYS A 56 -13.70 2.42 3.84
C LYS A 56 -14.62 3.57 3.43
N LEU A 57 -14.66 3.94 2.15
CA LEU A 57 -15.62 4.94 1.66
C LEU A 57 -17.07 4.47 1.79
N LEU A 58 -17.32 3.16 1.75
CA LEU A 58 -18.65 2.58 2.02
C LEU A 58 -19.01 2.58 3.51
N GLY A 59 -18.06 2.88 4.39
CA GLY A 59 -18.24 3.00 5.83
C GLY A 59 -16.91 2.83 6.56
N ASP A 60 -16.52 3.81 7.36
CA ASP A 60 -15.22 3.77 8.05
C ASP A 60 -15.17 2.71 9.16
N LYS A 61 -16.34 2.34 9.71
CA LYS A 61 -16.51 1.33 10.77
C LYS A 61 -17.55 0.29 10.36
N LEU A 62 -17.52 -0.86 11.02
CA LEU A 62 -18.58 -1.88 10.93
C LEU A 62 -19.72 -1.50 11.87
N MET A 63 -20.94 -1.52 11.36
CA MET A 63 -22.14 -1.14 12.10
C MET A 63 -22.80 -2.34 12.77
N ALA A 64 -22.59 -3.54 12.24
CA ALA A 64 -23.14 -4.76 12.81
C ALA A 64 -22.57 -5.10 14.20
N ARG A 65 -23.46 -5.51 15.11
CA ARG A 65 -23.10 -5.82 16.52
C ARG A 65 -22.55 -7.22 16.73
N SER A 66 -22.96 -8.21 15.93
CA SER A 66 -22.48 -9.59 16.03
C SER A 66 -21.46 -9.89 14.94
N PHE A 67 -20.48 -10.74 15.26
CA PHE A 67 -19.43 -11.12 14.32
C PHE A 67 -19.96 -11.71 13.00
N PRO A 68 -20.97 -12.60 12.98
CA PRO A 68 -21.53 -13.10 11.72
C PRO A 68 -22.12 -11.98 10.85
N SER A 69 -22.82 -11.02 11.46
CA SER A 69 -23.37 -9.88 10.76
C SER A 69 -22.29 -8.91 10.25
N GLN A 70 -21.17 -8.77 10.96
CA GLN A 70 -19.99 -8.02 10.49
C GLN A 70 -19.35 -8.66 9.25
N VAL A 71 -19.26 -9.99 9.21
CA VAL A 71 -18.79 -10.72 8.03
C VAL A 71 -19.70 -10.47 6.83
N ASN A 72 -21.02 -10.55 7.03
CA ASN A 72 -22.00 -10.27 5.98
C ASN A 72 -21.92 -8.81 5.49
N GLU A 73 -21.70 -7.85 6.39
CA GLU A 73 -21.51 -6.45 6.05
C GLU A 73 -20.28 -6.25 5.15
N ILE A 74 -19.15 -6.91 5.45
CA ILE A 74 -17.95 -6.87 4.61
C ILE A 74 -18.21 -7.53 3.25
N HIS A 75 -18.85 -8.71 3.22
CA HIS A 75 -19.18 -9.39 1.96
C HIS A 75 -20.06 -8.52 1.06
N ALA A 76 -21.06 -7.84 1.63
CA ALA A 76 -21.91 -6.91 0.88
C ALA A 76 -21.10 -5.75 0.29
N ARG A 77 -20.20 -5.14 1.07
CA ARG A 77 -19.31 -4.05 0.57
C ARG A 77 -18.40 -4.54 -0.55
N VAL A 78 -17.84 -5.75 -0.42
CA VAL A 78 -17.00 -6.36 -1.47
C VAL A 78 -17.82 -6.65 -2.73
N ALA A 79 -19.05 -7.15 -2.59
CA ALA A 79 -19.95 -7.40 -3.72
C ALA A 79 -20.31 -6.12 -4.47
N VAL A 80 -20.54 -5.00 -3.76
CA VAL A 80 -20.77 -3.69 -4.38
C VAL A 80 -19.56 -3.22 -5.19
N LEU A 81 -18.33 -3.41 -4.67
CA LEU A 81 -17.10 -2.98 -5.34
C LEU A 81 -16.65 -3.89 -6.49
N ASN A 82 -17.20 -5.10 -6.61
CA ASN A 82 -16.85 -6.08 -7.64
C ASN A 82 -17.95 -6.25 -8.70
N ARG A 83 -18.97 -5.39 -8.71
CA ARG A 83 -19.82 -5.19 -9.89
C ARG A 83 -19.03 -4.46 -10.97
#